data_AF-A0A067T1S6-F1
#
_entry.id   AF-A0A067T1S6-F1
#
_cell.length_a   1.000
_cell.length_b   1.000
_cell.length_c   1.000
_cell.angle_alpha   90.00
_cell.angle_beta   90.00
_cell.angle_gamma   90.00
#
_symmetry.space_group_name_H-M   'P 1'
#
loop_
_entity.id
_entity.type
_entity.pdbx_description
1 polymer ?
#
loop_
_entity_poly.entity_id
_entity_poly.type
_entity_poly.pdbx_seq_one_letter_code
_entity_poly.pdbx_strand_id
1 'polypeptide(L)'
;MALIDTAVLFWPFFATIASSMVYVLVCFLYYSSFRALLKADTLSVTSRRLLCIYITVLLALTTWSLAQQIYAVSTSLFYPDPSNAVALNGAWGPESPPLLVITVWAADGFMIWSVFILYQHHRSLRAYALTLISSALIGYGIFIFMFMQTFDQLATIASATLSTFSNLFLSLLLAGRLLYLRKGFVHGLVYTGIISLCVESGALITIFMVIYVIMFATSCRANYIPLFLLPHICVISALLMVRRVAQGVESTTTITPPPEADVVQQPPFAHVAGNSRFMTQAATGDGREGA
;
A
#
# COMPACT_ATOMS: atom_id res chain seq x y z
N MET A 1 -2.46 37.46 -25.36
CA MET A 1 -2.15 36.03 -25.56
C MET A 1 -1.08 35.56 -24.57
N ALA A 2 0.08 36.22 -24.47
CA ALA A 2 1.18 35.86 -23.56
C ALA A 2 0.82 35.64 -22.06
N LEU A 3 -0.20 36.33 -21.52
CA LEU A 3 -0.60 36.20 -20.11
C LEU A 3 -1.41 34.91 -19.81
N ILE A 4 -2.02 34.31 -20.83
CA ILE A 4 -2.77 33.05 -20.71
C ILE A 4 -1.80 31.85 -20.67
N ASP A 5 -0.65 31.97 -21.35
CA ASP A 5 0.36 30.91 -21.43
C ASP A 5 1.11 30.73 -20.11
N THR A 6 1.36 31.82 -19.37
CA THR A 6 1.98 31.76 -18.04
C THR A 6 1.16 31.01 -17.00
N ALA A 7 -0.18 31.04 -17.10
CA ALA A 7 -1.06 30.33 -16.18
C ALA A 7 -1.03 28.81 -16.39
N VAL A 8 -0.61 28.32 -17.57
CA VAL A 8 -0.51 26.88 -17.87
C VAL A 8 0.66 26.25 -17.09
N LEU A 9 1.82 26.90 -17.10
CA LEU A 9 3.05 26.42 -16.45
C LEU A 9 3.01 26.51 -14.92
N PHE A 10 2.11 27.33 -14.38
CA PHE A 10 1.99 27.54 -12.94
C PHE A 10 1.54 26.29 -12.18
N TRP A 11 0.57 25.54 -12.71
CA TRP A 11 -0.02 24.39 -12.01
C TRP A 11 0.96 23.21 -11.82
N PRO A 12 1.71 22.76 -12.85
CA PRO A 12 2.73 21.73 -12.67
C PRO A 12 3.81 22.13 -11.67
N PHE A 13 4.25 23.39 -11.70
CA PHE A 13 5.24 23.90 -10.74
C PHE A 13 4.74 23.83 -9.30
N PHE A 14 3.51 24.30 -9.04
CA PHE A 14 2.90 24.20 -7.71
C PHE A 14 2.71 22.74 -7.28
N ALA A 15 2.30 21.87 -8.21
CA ALA A 15 2.17 20.44 -7.96
C ALA A 15 3.52 19.81 -7.57
N THR A 16 4.63 20.17 -8.23
CA THR A 16 5.98 19.68 -7.89
C THR A 16 6.43 20.18 -6.51
N ILE A 17 6.13 21.44 -6.16
CA ILE A 17 6.41 21.94 -4.80
C ILE A 17 5.63 21.12 -3.78
N ALA A 18 4.32 20.97 -3.95
CA ALA A 18 3.48 20.19 -3.03
C ALA A 18 3.98 18.74 -2.92
N SER A 19 4.31 18.13 -4.06
CA SER A 19 4.89 16.79 -4.16
C SER A 19 6.21 16.66 -3.39
N SER A 20 7.12 17.62 -3.52
CA SER A 20 8.39 17.64 -2.77
C SER A 20 8.19 17.73 -1.26
N MET A 21 7.20 18.50 -0.78
CA MET A 21 6.88 18.59 0.64
C MET A 21 6.37 17.25 1.19
N VAL A 22 5.50 16.57 0.43
CA VAL A 22 4.99 15.25 0.81
C VAL A 22 6.10 14.19 0.73
N TYR A 23 7.04 14.30 -0.20
CA TYR A 23 8.21 13.42 -0.27
C TYR A 23 9.10 13.52 0.99
N VAL A 24 9.25 14.70 1.61
CA VAL A 24 9.95 14.81 2.89
C VAL A 24 9.27 13.97 3.98
N LEU A 25 7.92 13.96 4.00
CA LEU A 25 7.16 13.09 4.91
C LEU A 25 7.40 11.60 4.61
N VAL A 26 7.51 11.22 3.34
CA VAL A 26 7.87 9.86 2.92
C VAL A 26 9.24 9.47 3.47
N CYS A 27 10.26 10.33 3.34
CA CYS A 27 11.59 10.07 3.88
C CYS A 27 11.58 9.89 5.40
N PHE A 28 10.85 10.75 6.11
CA PHE A 28 10.71 10.65 7.57
C PHE A 28 10.01 9.36 8.00
N LEU A 29 8.92 9.00 7.34
CA LEU A 29 8.21 7.75 7.59
C LEU A 29 9.06 6.53 7.25
N TYR A 30 9.80 6.56 6.14
CA TYR A 30 10.74 5.49 5.78
C TYR A 30 11.77 5.27 6.88
N TYR A 31 12.42 6.34 7.35
CA TYR A 31 13.40 6.26 8.43
C TYR A 31 12.78 5.71 9.72
N SER A 32 11.59 6.19 10.10
CA SER A 32 10.86 5.69 11.27
C SER A 32 10.49 4.22 11.15
N SER A 33 10.00 3.78 9.98
CA SER A 33 9.60 2.40 9.72
C SER A 33 10.82 1.47 9.68
N PHE A 34 11.90 1.90 9.05
CA PHE A 34 13.16 1.16 9.01
C PHE A 34 13.72 0.95 10.42
N ARG A 35 13.76 2.02 11.24
CA ARG A 35 14.18 1.93 12.64
C ARG A 35 13.26 1.02 13.46
N ALA A 36 11.95 1.08 13.24
CA ALA A 36 11.00 0.20 13.91
C ALA A 36 11.22 -1.27 13.55
N LEU A 37 11.46 -1.58 12.26
CA LEU A 37 11.76 -2.93 11.79
C LEU A 37 13.06 -3.48 12.37
N LEU A 38 14.10 -2.66 12.51
CA LEU A 38 15.36 -3.08 13.12
C LEU A 38 15.22 -3.42 14.62
N LYS A 39 14.30 -2.76 15.32
CA LYS A 39 14.02 -2.99 16.75
C LYS A 39 12.99 -4.10 17.02
N ALA A 40 12.35 -4.63 15.98
CA ALA A 40 11.33 -5.66 16.13
C ALA A 40 11.98 -7.03 16.32
N ASP A 41 12.04 -7.49 17.57
CA ASP A 41 12.58 -8.81 17.94
C ASP A 41 11.55 -9.94 17.77
N THR A 42 10.26 -9.61 17.73
CA THR A 42 9.16 -10.58 17.58
C THR A 42 8.95 -11.06 16.14
N LEU A 43 9.50 -10.34 15.15
CA LEU A 43 9.37 -10.69 13.74
C LEU A 43 10.43 -11.72 13.33
N SER A 44 10.01 -12.71 12.54
CA SER A 44 10.94 -13.62 11.86
C SER A 44 11.97 -12.84 11.04
N VAL A 45 13.23 -13.29 11.07
CA VAL A 45 14.35 -12.69 10.33
C VAL A 45 14.04 -12.55 8.84
N THR A 46 13.38 -13.55 8.26
CA THR A 46 12.99 -13.53 6.84
C THR A 46 11.95 -12.46 6.55
N SER A 47 10.88 -12.38 7.35
CA SER A 47 9.83 -11.36 7.20
C SER A 47 10.40 -9.95 7.38
N ARG A 48 11.30 -9.76 8.35
CA ARG A 48 11.98 -8.48 8.59
C ARG A 48 12.80 -8.06 7.37
N ARG A 49 13.59 -8.97 6.78
CA ARG A 49 14.38 -8.70 5.57
C ARG A 49 13.48 -8.35 4.38
N LEU A 50 12.42 -9.12 4.15
CA LEU A 50 11.47 -8.86 3.06
C LEU A 50 10.81 -7.49 3.21
N LEU A 51 10.34 -7.13 4.41
CA LEU A 51 9.76 -5.82 4.68
C LEU A 51 10.77 -4.68 4.48
N CYS A 52 12.04 -4.86 4.89
CA CYS A 52 13.10 -3.86 4.69
C CYS A 52 13.40 -3.64 3.19
N ILE A 53 13.51 -4.72 2.43
CA ILE A 53 13.71 -4.65 0.96
C ILE A 53 12.52 -3.92 0.35
N TYR A 54 11.31 -4.30 0.72
CA TYR A 54 10.08 -3.72 0.19
C TYR A 54 9.99 -2.20 0.43
N ILE A 55 10.19 -1.72 1.66
CA ILE A 55 10.15 -0.26 1.93
C ILE A 55 11.26 0.51 1.22
N THR A 56 12.40 -0.13 0.96
CA THR A 56 13.51 0.48 0.22
C THR A 56 13.19 0.58 -1.26
N VAL A 57 12.55 -0.44 -1.83
CA VAL A 57 12.03 -0.39 -3.21
C VAL A 57 10.97 0.70 -3.34
N LEU A 58 10.04 0.83 -2.40
CA LEU A 58 9.06 1.92 -2.41
C LEU A 58 9.71 3.31 -2.36
N LEU A 59 10.73 3.49 -1.52
CA LEU A 59 11.48 4.75 -1.45
C LEU A 59 12.21 5.03 -2.77
N ALA A 60 12.81 4.02 -3.40
CA ALA A 60 13.47 4.20 -4.69
C ALA A 60 12.47 4.61 -5.78
N LEU A 61 11.31 3.94 -5.85
CA LEU A 61 10.25 4.22 -6.82
C LEU A 61 9.69 5.64 -6.68
N THR A 62 9.41 6.09 -5.45
CA THR A 62 8.89 7.44 -5.21
C THR A 62 9.95 8.53 -5.40
N THR A 63 11.22 8.26 -5.10
CA THR A 63 12.34 9.17 -5.41
C THR A 63 12.49 9.35 -6.91
N TRP A 64 12.42 8.25 -7.66
CA TRP A 64 12.49 8.32 -9.11
C TRP A 64 11.28 9.06 -9.69
N SER A 65 10.08 8.79 -9.19
CA SER A 65 8.88 9.52 -9.60
C SER A 65 9.05 11.03 -9.40
N LEU A 66 9.55 11.47 -8.24
CA LEU A 66 9.83 12.89 -7.98
C LEU A 66 10.90 13.45 -8.94
N ALA A 67 11.98 12.72 -9.18
CA ALA A 67 13.03 13.13 -10.11
C ALA A 67 12.48 13.34 -11.53
N GLN A 68 11.59 12.45 -11.99
CA GLN A 68 10.90 12.58 -13.27
C GLN A 68 9.99 13.83 -13.30
N GLN A 69 9.26 14.11 -12.22
CA GLN A 69 8.42 15.31 -12.11
C GLN A 69 9.26 16.60 -12.18
N ILE A 70 10.37 16.66 -11.43
CA ILE A 70 11.29 17.81 -11.43
C ILE A 70 11.90 18.00 -12.82
N TYR A 71 12.32 16.91 -13.45
CA TYR A 71 12.87 16.96 -14.81
C TYR A 71 11.83 17.52 -15.80
N ALA A 72 10.60 17.01 -15.78
CA ALA A 72 9.54 17.46 -16.69
C ALA A 72 9.15 18.95 -16.49
N VAL A 73 9.09 19.41 -15.23
CA VAL A 73 8.84 20.82 -14.94
C VAL A 73 10.04 21.71 -15.32
N SER A 74 11.26 21.22 -15.13
CA SER A 74 12.46 21.97 -15.51
C SER A 74 12.59 22.12 -17.02
N THR A 75 12.41 21.05 -17.79
CA THR A 75 12.49 21.10 -19.26
C THR A 75 11.43 22.02 -19.85
N SER A 76 10.22 22.01 -19.29
CA SER A 76 9.15 22.90 -19.75
C SER A 76 9.37 24.37 -19.43
N LEU A 77 10.06 24.69 -18.34
CA LEU A 77 10.40 26.07 -17.98
C LEU A 77 11.55 26.63 -18.82
N PHE A 78 12.59 25.83 -19.08
CA PHE A 78 13.83 26.32 -19.71
C PHE A 78 13.87 26.15 -21.23
N TYR A 79 13.06 25.26 -21.81
CA TYR A 79 13.03 25.01 -23.26
C TYR A 79 11.62 25.17 -23.83
N PRO A 80 11.05 26.39 -23.84
CA PRO A 80 9.67 26.65 -24.28
C PRO A 80 9.49 26.61 -25.81
N ASP A 81 10.51 26.22 -26.58
CA ASP A 81 10.51 26.31 -28.03
C ASP A 81 9.31 25.56 -28.63
N PRO A 82 8.40 26.22 -29.37
CA PRO A 82 7.15 25.61 -29.85
C PRO A 82 7.38 24.46 -30.86
N SER A 83 8.51 24.49 -31.58
CA SER A 83 8.93 23.40 -32.49
C SER A 83 9.57 22.22 -31.75
N ASN A 84 10.07 22.44 -30.53
CA ASN A 84 10.58 21.42 -29.62
C ASN A 84 9.65 21.21 -28.41
N ALA A 85 8.41 21.71 -28.47
CA ALA A 85 7.37 21.59 -27.44
C ALA A 85 6.86 20.14 -27.27
N VAL A 86 7.57 19.20 -27.89
CA VAL A 86 7.89 17.89 -27.32
C VAL A 86 8.34 18.01 -25.83
N ALA A 87 8.72 19.16 -25.28
CA ALA A 87 9.16 19.23 -23.88
C ALA A 87 8.06 19.12 -22.80
N LEU A 88 6.76 19.30 -23.11
CA LEU A 88 5.67 19.13 -22.13
C LEU A 88 4.74 17.95 -22.46
N ASN A 89 4.45 17.74 -23.75
CA ASN A 89 3.81 16.52 -24.27
C ASN A 89 4.81 15.37 -24.54
N GLY A 90 6.10 15.57 -24.34
CA GLY A 90 7.18 14.58 -24.52
C GLY A 90 8.01 14.34 -23.24
N ALA A 91 8.11 15.29 -22.30
CA ALA A 91 8.57 14.98 -20.94
C ALA A 91 7.49 14.23 -20.13
N TRP A 92 6.23 14.50 -20.46
CA TRP A 92 5.10 13.60 -20.28
C TRP A 92 4.70 13.07 -21.65
N GLY A 93 5.54 12.21 -22.22
CA GLY A 93 5.31 11.68 -23.56
C GLY A 93 3.87 11.23 -23.85
N PRO A 94 3.58 10.87 -25.11
CA PRO A 94 2.68 9.73 -25.35
C PRO A 94 3.00 8.57 -24.37
N GLU A 95 4.27 8.50 -23.96
CA GLU A 95 4.75 7.76 -22.81
C GLU A 95 4.38 8.40 -21.44
N SER A 96 3.14 8.20 -20.97
CA SER A 96 2.76 8.30 -19.54
C SER A 96 3.88 7.77 -18.62
N PRO A 97 4.21 8.45 -17.49
CA PRO A 97 5.31 8.05 -16.61
C PRO A 97 5.10 6.61 -16.13
N PRO A 98 5.81 5.61 -16.71
CA PRO A 98 5.53 4.20 -16.43
C PRO A 98 5.77 3.89 -14.96
N LEU A 99 6.64 4.68 -14.32
CA LEU A 99 7.02 4.54 -12.93
C LEU A 99 5.96 5.04 -11.95
N LEU A 100 5.08 5.97 -12.35
CA LEU A 100 3.94 6.34 -11.52
C LEU A 100 3.02 5.12 -11.39
N VAL A 101 2.70 4.47 -12.51
CA VAL A 101 1.88 3.26 -12.53
C VAL A 101 2.54 2.16 -11.71
N ILE A 102 3.85 1.91 -11.91
CA ILE A 102 4.61 0.91 -11.14
C ILE A 102 4.61 1.24 -9.64
N THR A 103 4.69 2.51 -9.24
CA THR A 103 4.69 2.92 -7.83
C THR A 103 3.33 2.66 -7.17
N VAL A 104 2.24 3.08 -7.83
CA VAL A 104 0.86 2.80 -7.37
C VAL A 104 0.67 1.30 -7.23
N TRP A 105 1.13 0.54 -8.21
CA TRP A 105 1.09 -0.91 -8.21
C TRP A 105 1.88 -1.57 -7.10
N ALA A 106 3.11 -1.11 -6.86
CA ALA A 106 3.94 -1.63 -5.79
C ALA A 106 3.28 -1.36 -4.42
N ALA A 107 2.62 -0.21 -4.24
CA ALA A 107 1.87 0.10 -3.03
C ALA A 107 0.60 -0.75 -2.89
N ASP A 108 -0.18 -0.89 -3.96
CA ASP A 108 -1.41 -1.69 -3.98
C ASP A 108 -1.10 -3.18 -3.73
N GLY A 109 -0.02 -3.69 -4.32
CA GLY A 109 0.44 -5.07 -4.11
C GLY A 109 0.69 -5.40 -2.64
N PHE A 110 1.09 -4.43 -1.83
CA PHE A 110 1.28 -4.62 -0.39
C PHE A 110 -0.01 -4.61 0.41
N MET A 111 -1.00 -3.81 0.00
CA MET A 111 -2.35 -3.92 0.55
C MET A 111 -2.89 -5.33 0.29
N ILE A 112 -2.70 -5.86 -0.92
CA ILE A 112 -3.14 -7.20 -1.27
C ILE A 112 -2.35 -8.29 -0.52
N TRP A 113 -1.04 -8.13 -0.36
CA TRP A 113 -0.25 -9.04 0.46
C TRP A 113 -0.73 -9.09 1.91
N SER A 114 -1.10 -7.94 2.46
CA SER A 114 -1.64 -7.84 3.82
C SER A 114 -3.01 -8.52 3.95
N VAL A 115 -3.86 -8.40 2.92
CA VAL A 115 -5.08 -9.20 2.78
C VAL A 115 -4.71 -10.67 2.80
N PHE A 116 -3.79 -11.11 1.93
CA PHE A 116 -3.39 -12.51 1.82
C PHE A 116 -2.97 -13.13 3.16
N ILE A 117 -2.15 -12.42 3.95
CA ILE A 117 -1.75 -12.86 5.30
C ILE A 117 -2.97 -13.02 6.21
N LEU A 118 -3.91 -12.08 6.20
CA LEU A 118 -5.12 -12.12 7.03
C LEU A 118 -6.07 -13.27 6.65
N TYR A 119 -5.96 -13.82 5.43
CA TYR A 119 -6.84 -14.89 4.94
C TYR A 119 -6.15 -16.26 4.87
N GLN A 120 -4.98 -16.44 5.48
CA GLN A 120 -4.22 -17.69 5.43
C GLN A 120 -5.03 -18.93 5.86
N HIS A 121 -6.03 -18.76 6.73
CA HIS A 121 -6.85 -19.86 7.24
C HIS A 121 -8.10 -20.20 6.42
N HIS A 122 -8.64 -19.28 5.60
CA HIS A 122 -9.89 -19.51 4.85
C HIS A 122 -9.65 -19.70 3.34
N ARG A 123 -9.79 -20.95 2.88
CA ARG A 123 -9.50 -21.39 1.49
C ARG A 123 -10.31 -20.66 0.41
N SER A 124 -11.59 -20.37 0.64
CA SER A 124 -12.47 -19.71 -0.34
C SER A 124 -12.10 -18.24 -0.55
N LEU A 125 -11.81 -17.52 0.53
CA LEU A 125 -11.41 -16.12 0.47
C LEU A 125 -9.99 -15.93 -0.07
N ARG A 126 -9.11 -16.90 0.15
CA ARG A 126 -7.80 -16.94 -0.52
C ARG A 126 -7.95 -17.01 -2.04
N ALA A 127 -8.87 -17.84 -2.55
CA ALA A 127 -9.15 -17.90 -3.98
C ALA A 127 -9.65 -16.55 -4.51
N TYR A 128 -10.48 -15.86 -3.73
CA TYR A 128 -11.00 -14.54 -4.10
C TYR A 128 -9.91 -13.45 -4.13
N ALA A 129 -9.04 -13.41 -3.12
CA ALA A 129 -7.89 -12.50 -3.10
C ALA A 129 -6.96 -12.76 -4.31
N LEU A 130 -6.73 -14.04 -4.64
CA LEU A 130 -5.96 -14.42 -5.83
C LEU A 130 -6.63 -14.00 -7.14
N THR A 131 -7.95 -14.11 -7.25
CA THR A 131 -8.68 -13.60 -8.43
C THR A 131 -8.55 -12.09 -8.57
N LEU A 132 -8.52 -11.36 -7.45
CA LEU A 132 -8.34 -9.90 -7.44
C LEU A 132 -6.91 -9.49 -7.82
N ILE A 133 -5.91 -10.26 -7.36
CA ILE A 133 -4.50 -10.10 -7.82
C ILE A 133 -4.42 -10.35 -9.32
N SER A 134 -5.08 -11.40 -9.82
CA SER A 134 -5.05 -11.71 -11.25
C SER A 134 -5.74 -10.65 -12.09
N SER A 135 -6.87 -10.08 -11.64
CA SER A 135 -7.56 -9.01 -12.39
C SER A 135 -6.74 -7.73 -12.42
N ALA A 136 -6.07 -7.39 -11.30
CA ALA A 136 -5.09 -6.31 -11.28
C ALA A 136 -4.00 -6.59 -12.33
N LEU A 137 -3.27 -7.72 -12.23
CA LEU A 137 -2.19 -8.15 -13.15
C LEU A 137 -2.58 -8.07 -14.62
N ILE A 138 -3.78 -8.54 -14.95
CA ILE A 138 -4.35 -8.47 -16.29
C ILE A 138 -4.59 -7.02 -16.72
N GLY A 139 -5.11 -6.16 -15.83
CA GLY A 139 -5.28 -4.73 -16.06
C GLY A 139 -3.97 -4.01 -16.41
N TYR A 140 -2.85 -4.36 -15.78
CA TYR A 140 -1.53 -3.82 -16.14
C TYR A 140 -0.97 -4.35 -17.44
N GLY A 141 -1.16 -5.64 -17.71
CA GLY A 141 -0.82 -6.22 -19.00
C GLY A 141 -1.55 -5.52 -20.14
N ILE A 142 -2.86 -5.28 -19.97
CA ILE A 142 -3.68 -4.52 -20.91
C ILE A 142 -3.22 -3.07 -21.00
N PHE A 143 -2.87 -2.43 -19.88
CA PHE A 143 -2.33 -1.07 -19.89
C PHE A 143 -1.05 -0.99 -20.71
N ILE A 144 -0.02 -1.79 -20.40
CA ILE A 144 1.24 -1.81 -21.16
C ILE A 144 0.99 -2.11 -22.64
N PHE A 145 0.11 -3.08 -22.94
CA PHE A 145 -0.18 -3.49 -24.30
C PHE A 145 -0.88 -2.38 -25.11
N MET A 146 -1.92 -1.74 -24.53
CA MET A 146 -2.65 -0.62 -25.15
C MET A 146 -1.78 0.64 -25.27
N PHE A 147 -0.97 0.89 -24.25
CA PHE A 147 -0.05 2.03 -24.17
C PHE A 147 1.01 1.99 -25.26
N MET A 148 1.48 0.80 -25.62
CA MET A 148 2.43 0.64 -26.74
C MET A 148 1.79 0.88 -28.11
N GLN A 149 0.44 0.96 -28.24
CA GLN A 149 -0.20 0.75 -29.53
C GLN A 149 -0.92 1.92 -30.20
N THR A 150 -1.28 3.07 -29.57
CA THR A 150 -1.68 4.40 -30.17
C THR A 150 -2.82 5.17 -29.47
N PHE A 151 -3.44 4.68 -28.40
CA PHE A 151 -4.58 5.37 -27.73
C PHE A 151 -4.24 6.03 -26.38
N ASP A 152 -3.43 7.09 -26.39
CA ASP A 152 -2.82 7.67 -25.17
C ASP A 152 -3.81 8.06 -24.06
N GLN A 153 -4.85 8.82 -24.39
CA GLN A 153 -5.70 9.43 -23.37
C GLN A 153 -6.76 8.47 -22.84
N LEU A 154 -7.46 7.74 -23.72
CA LEU A 154 -8.52 6.81 -23.32
C LEU A 154 -7.96 5.64 -22.51
N ALA A 155 -6.79 5.10 -22.90
CA ALA A 155 -6.14 4.00 -22.18
C ALA A 155 -5.69 4.44 -20.77
N THR A 156 -5.18 5.67 -20.64
CA THR A 156 -4.81 6.24 -19.34
C THR A 156 -6.03 6.41 -18.44
N ILE A 157 -7.15 6.90 -18.96
CA ILE A 157 -8.40 7.03 -18.20
C ILE A 157 -8.96 5.65 -17.83
N ALA A 158 -9.01 4.71 -18.78
CA ALA A 158 -9.56 3.38 -18.56
C ALA A 158 -8.73 2.61 -17.52
N SER A 159 -7.40 2.70 -17.58
CA SER A 159 -6.52 2.08 -16.58
C SER A 159 -6.63 2.75 -15.20
N ALA A 160 -6.67 4.08 -15.15
CA ALA A 160 -6.85 4.80 -13.89
C ALA A 160 -8.20 4.49 -13.24
N THR A 161 -9.29 4.44 -14.02
CA THR A 161 -10.62 4.09 -13.52
C THR A 161 -10.72 2.64 -13.09
N LEU A 162 -10.14 1.69 -13.84
CA LEU A 162 -10.10 0.27 -13.47
C LEU A 162 -9.26 0.01 -12.21
N SER A 163 -8.12 0.70 -12.08
CA SER A 163 -7.28 0.67 -10.87
C SER A 163 -8.04 1.26 -9.68
N THR A 164 -8.69 2.41 -9.85
CA THR A 164 -9.52 3.04 -8.81
C THR A 164 -10.64 2.12 -8.38
N PHE A 165 -11.34 1.50 -9.33
CA PHE A 165 -12.44 0.58 -9.06
C PHE A 165 -11.96 -0.66 -8.29
N SER A 166 -10.84 -1.26 -8.71
CA SER A 166 -10.21 -2.38 -8.00
C SER A 166 -9.83 -2.00 -6.56
N ASN A 167 -9.25 -0.82 -6.36
CA ASN A 167 -8.84 -0.35 -5.03
C ASN A 167 -10.03 0.00 -4.13
N LEU A 168 -11.08 0.62 -4.68
CA LEU A 168 -12.33 0.86 -3.96
C LEU A 168 -12.96 -0.45 -3.53
N PHE A 169 -13.02 -1.43 -4.43
CA PHE A 169 -13.60 -2.73 -4.18
C PHE A 169 -12.81 -3.52 -3.12
N LEU A 170 -11.48 -3.53 -3.20
CA LEU A 170 -10.59 -4.09 -2.17
C LEU A 170 -10.84 -3.44 -0.80
N SER A 171 -10.93 -2.12 -0.77
CA SER A 171 -11.19 -1.36 0.46
C SER A 171 -12.56 -1.70 1.06
N LEU A 172 -13.59 -1.83 0.23
CA LEU A 172 -14.94 -2.22 0.66
C LEU A 172 -14.99 -3.66 1.19
N LEU A 173 -14.28 -4.60 0.57
CA LEU A 173 -14.19 -5.98 1.05
C LEU A 173 -13.49 -6.07 2.41
N LEU A 174 -12.41 -5.31 2.58
CA LEU A 174 -11.69 -5.21 3.86
C LEU A 174 -12.59 -4.61 4.95
N ALA A 175 -13.29 -3.52 4.64
CA ALA A 175 -14.25 -2.89 5.53
C ALA A 175 -15.44 -3.80 5.86
N GLY A 176 -15.97 -4.53 4.86
CA GLY A 176 -17.07 -5.46 5.03
C GLY A 176 -16.73 -6.62 5.96
N ARG A 177 -15.55 -7.24 5.78
CA ARG A 177 -15.07 -8.29 6.70
C ARG A 177 -14.86 -7.75 8.12
N LEU A 178 -14.36 -6.53 8.25
CA LEU A 178 -14.23 -5.85 9.53
C LEU A 178 -15.56 -5.78 10.29
N LEU A 179 -16.59 -5.31 9.60
CA LEU A 179 -17.94 -5.19 10.16
C LEU A 179 -18.52 -6.57 10.51
N TYR A 180 -18.22 -7.60 9.71
CA TYR A 180 -18.63 -8.96 9.99
C TYR A 180 -17.93 -9.54 11.23
N LEU A 181 -16.60 -9.41 11.33
CA LEU A 181 -15.81 -9.88 12.48
C LEU A 181 -16.20 -9.19 13.78
N ARG A 182 -16.54 -7.89 13.71
CA ARG A 182 -17.01 -7.12 14.87
C ARG A 182 -18.28 -7.70 15.50
N LYS A 183 -19.13 -8.38 14.73
CA LYS A 183 -20.35 -9.02 15.24
C LYS A 183 -20.10 -10.36 15.93
N GLY A 184 -18.94 -11.00 15.72
CA GLY A 184 -18.75 -12.42 16.05
C GLY A 184 -17.95 -12.74 17.31
N PHE A 185 -17.00 -11.90 17.77
CA PHE A 185 -16.05 -12.31 18.82
C PHE A 185 -15.59 -11.19 19.76
N VAL A 186 -15.58 -11.51 21.07
CA VAL A 186 -15.08 -10.66 22.17
C VAL A 186 -13.54 -10.46 22.12
N HIS A 187 -12.81 -11.30 21.38
CA HIS A 187 -11.34 -11.22 21.22
C HIS A 187 -10.89 -10.37 20.01
N GLY A 188 -11.80 -9.63 19.36
CA GLY A 188 -11.52 -8.91 18.11
C GLY A 188 -10.65 -7.64 18.23
N LEU A 189 -10.27 -7.21 19.44
CA LEU A 189 -9.71 -5.88 19.69
C LEU A 189 -8.34 -5.62 19.04
N VAL A 190 -7.50 -6.65 18.87
CA VAL A 190 -6.18 -6.50 18.24
C VAL A 190 -6.30 -6.38 16.72
N TYR A 191 -7.25 -7.10 16.11
CA TYR A 191 -7.45 -7.10 14.67
C TYR A 191 -8.10 -5.81 14.17
N THR A 192 -8.90 -5.12 14.98
CA THR A 192 -9.54 -3.87 14.58
C THR A 192 -8.53 -2.75 14.32
N GLY A 193 -7.41 -2.70 15.05
CA GLY A 193 -6.37 -1.67 14.86
C GLY A 193 -5.68 -1.75 13.49
N ILE A 194 -5.26 -2.95 13.09
CA ILE A 194 -4.58 -3.17 11.80
C ILE A 194 -5.53 -2.85 10.65
N ILE A 195 -6.78 -3.30 10.74
CA ILE A 195 -7.69 -3.14 9.62
C ILE A 195 -8.26 -1.70 9.57
N SER A 196 -8.49 -1.04 10.71
CA SER A 196 -8.85 0.39 10.72
C SER A 196 -7.79 1.23 10.02
N LEU A 197 -6.51 0.93 10.23
CA LEU A 197 -5.41 1.62 9.55
C LEU A 197 -5.39 1.33 8.05
N CYS A 198 -5.66 0.08 7.65
CA CYS A 198 -5.78 -0.27 6.23
C CYS A 198 -6.92 0.51 5.57
N VAL A 199 -8.08 0.62 6.23
CA VAL A 199 -9.23 1.41 5.77
C VAL A 199 -8.90 2.91 5.71
N GLU A 200 -8.24 3.47 6.73
CA GLU A 200 -7.78 4.86 6.74
C GLU A 200 -6.83 5.15 5.55
N SER A 201 -5.88 4.24 5.33
CA SER A 201 -4.89 4.35 4.25
C SER A 201 -5.49 4.18 2.85
N GLY A 202 -6.49 3.31 2.69
CA GLY A 202 -7.21 3.10 1.43
C GLY A 202 -8.20 4.23 1.13
N ALA A 203 -8.82 4.81 2.17
CA ALA A 203 -9.68 5.98 2.03
C ALA A 203 -8.88 7.19 1.50
N LEU A 204 -7.67 7.40 2.02
CA LEU A 204 -6.80 8.49 1.58
C LEU A 204 -6.49 8.37 0.07
N ILE A 205 -6.06 7.19 -0.40
CA ILE A 205 -5.78 6.93 -1.83
C ILE A 205 -7.05 7.16 -2.68
N THR A 206 -8.19 6.62 -2.22
CA THR A 206 -9.48 6.74 -2.92
C THR A 206 -9.91 8.19 -3.09
N ILE A 207 -9.76 9.02 -2.03
CA ILE A 207 -10.10 10.45 -2.08
C ILE A 207 -9.28 11.16 -3.16
N PHE A 208 -7.95 10.94 -3.18
CA PHE A 208 -7.08 11.59 -4.17
C PHE A 208 -7.37 11.11 -5.60
N MET A 209 -7.67 9.83 -5.80
CA MET A 209 -8.08 9.30 -7.11
C MET A 209 -9.41 9.89 -7.57
N VAL A 210 -10.41 9.99 -6.69
CA VAL A 210 -11.70 10.61 -7.02
C VAL A 210 -11.52 12.08 -7.40
N ILE A 211 -10.73 12.84 -6.62
CA ILE A 211 -10.40 14.23 -6.94
C ILE A 211 -9.72 14.31 -8.32
N TYR A 212 -8.72 13.46 -8.58
CA TYR A 212 -8.06 13.38 -9.88
C TYR A 212 -9.05 13.12 -11.02
N VAL A 213 -9.93 12.12 -10.89
CA VAL A 213 -10.93 11.78 -11.91
C VAL A 213 -11.88 12.93 -12.18
N ILE A 214 -12.34 13.64 -11.14
CA ILE A 214 -13.23 14.81 -11.30
C ILE A 214 -12.48 15.95 -12.01
N MET A 215 -11.27 16.28 -11.58
CA MET A 215 -10.46 17.34 -12.21
C MET A 215 -10.12 17.00 -13.66
N PHE A 216 -9.84 15.73 -13.94
CA PHE A 216 -9.61 15.24 -15.29
C PHE A 216 -10.87 15.34 -16.15
N ALA A 217 -12.02 14.86 -15.66
CA ALA A 217 -13.30 14.89 -16.39
C ALA A 217 -13.77 16.32 -16.69
N THR A 218 -13.47 17.27 -15.81
CA THR A 218 -13.76 18.70 -16.00
C THR A 218 -12.72 19.42 -16.87
N SER A 219 -11.70 18.71 -17.38
CA SER A 219 -10.57 19.30 -18.12
C SER A 219 -9.88 20.43 -17.35
N CYS A 220 -9.86 20.35 -16.02
CA CYS A 220 -9.23 21.33 -15.17
C CYS A 220 -7.71 21.11 -15.16
N ARG A 221 -6.95 22.17 -15.49
CA ARG A 221 -5.48 22.15 -15.51
C ARG A 221 -4.84 21.88 -14.15
N ALA A 222 -5.60 21.94 -13.06
CA ALA A 222 -5.11 21.61 -11.73
C ALA A 222 -5.10 20.09 -11.44
N ASN A 223 -5.49 19.25 -12.42
CA ASN A 223 -5.40 17.79 -12.35
C ASN A 223 -3.98 17.24 -12.07
N TYR A 224 -2.92 18.00 -12.39
CA TYR A 224 -1.54 17.64 -12.09
C TYR A 224 -1.24 17.54 -10.58
N ILE A 225 -1.95 18.32 -9.74
CA ILE A 225 -1.73 18.33 -8.30
C ILE A 225 -1.98 16.95 -7.68
N PRO A 226 -3.21 16.37 -7.76
CA PRO A 226 -3.46 15.06 -7.20
C PRO A 226 -2.64 13.98 -7.91
N LEU A 227 -2.36 14.12 -9.21
CA LEU A 227 -1.55 13.18 -9.98
C LEU A 227 -0.10 13.08 -9.47
N PHE A 228 0.54 14.21 -9.18
CA PHE A 228 1.90 14.26 -8.63
C PHE A 228 1.98 13.82 -7.18
N LEU A 229 0.94 14.09 -6.39
CA LEU A 229 0.86 13.67 -4.99
C LEU A 229 0.58 12.16 -4.84
N LEU A 230 -0.10 11.55 -5.82
CA LEU A 230 -0.52 10.15 -5.79
C LEU A 230 0.59 9.15 -5.41
N PRO A 231 1.75 9.10 -6.10
CA PRO A 231 2.80 8.12 -5.78
C PRO A 231 3.32 8.29 -4.35
N HIS A 232 3.43 9.52 -3.85
CA HIS A 232 3.88 9.80 -2.49
C HIS A 232 2.85 9.34 -1.46
N ILE A 233 1.57 9.62 -1.71
CA ILE A 233 0.47 9.21 -0.84
C ILE A 233 0.35 7.68 -0.75
N CYS A 234 0.45 6.98 -1.88
CA CYS A 234 0.46 5.52 -1.92
C CYS A 234 1.59 4.94 -1.06
N VAL A 235 2.80 5.52 -1.15
CA VAL A 235 3.94 5.09 -0.33
C VAL A 235 3.75 5.45 1.15
N ILE A 236 3.19 6.62 1.49
CA ILE A 236 2.86 6.98 2.88
C ILE A 236 1.93 5.92 3.49
N SER A 237 0.85 5.57 2.78
CA SER A 237 -0.09 4.54 3.20
C SER A 237 0.60 3.19 3.46
N ALA A 238 1.44 2.74 2.53
CA ALA A 238 2.18 1.48 2.69
C ALA A 238 3.20 1.54 3.86
N LEU A 239 3.92 2.64 4.03
CA LEU A 239 4.90 2.81 5.12
C LEU A 239 4.25 2.86 6.49
N LEU A 240 3.09 3.51 6.62
CA LEU A 240 2.32 3.52 7.87
C LEU A 240 1.86 2.12 8.26
N MET A 241 1.48 1.32 7.27
CA MET A 241 1.08 -0.07 7.49
C MET A 241 2.28 -0.94 7.92
N VAL A 242 3.43 -0.83 7.24
CA VAL A 242 4.66 -1.54 7.64
C VAL A 242 5.09 -1.13 9.05
N ARG A 243 5.03 0.16 9.39
CA ARG A 243 5.39 0.67 10.73
C ARG A 243 4.57 0.00 11.82
N ARG A 244 3.27 -0.17 11.60
CA ARG A 244 2.36 -0.81 12.57
C ARG A 244 2.65 -2.30 12.72
N VAL A 245 2.90 -2.99 11.61
CA VAL A 245 3.33 -4.40 11.63
C VAL A 245 4.63 -4.55 12.42
N ALA A 246 5.59 -3.64 12.23
CA ALA A 246 6.85 -3.63 12.96
C ALA A 246 6.69 -3.31 14.46
N GLN A 247 5.75 -2.42 14.81
CA GLN A 247 5.44 -2.11 16.21
C GLN A 247 4.71 -3.26 16.92
N GLY A 248 4.28 -4.29 16.19
CA GLY A 248 3.73 -5.52 16.75
C GLY A 248 2.52 -5.29 17.65
N VAL A 249 1.72 -4.24 17.35
CA VAL A 249 0.60 -3.68 18.15
C VAL A 249 0.15 -4.65 19.24
N GLU A 250 0.86 -4.55 20.36
CA GLU A 250 0.56 -4.99 21.72
C GLU A 250 -0.17 -6.34 21.85
N SER A 251 0.38 -7.37 21.21
CA SER A 251 0.01 -8.79 21.45
C SER A 251 0.51 -9.32 22.79
N THR A 252 0.59 -8.45 23.79
CA THR A 252 0.60 -8.85 25.19
C THR A 252 -0.53 -8.05 25.81
N THR A 253 -1.77 -8.43 25.49
CA THR A 253 -2.82 -8.41 26.52
C THR A 253 -2.22 -9.23 27.66
N THR A 254 -1.51 -8.53 28.55
CA THR A 254 -1.34 -8.96 29.92
C THR A 254 -2.76 -9.17 30.37
N ILE A 255 -3.25 -10.41 30.25
CA ILE A 255 -4.39 -10.86 31.02
C ILE A 255 -3.85 -10.67 32.42
N THR A 256 -4.12 -9.50 33.01
CA THR A 256 -3.91 -9.28 34.42
C THR A 256 -4.67 -10.45 35.02
N PRO A 257 -3.97 -11.41 35.66
CA PRO A 257 -4.66 -12.53 36.27
C PRO A 257 -5.74 -11.90 37.14
N PRO A 258 -7.01 -12.35 37.01
CA PRO A 258 -8.11 -11.74 37.75
C PRO A 258 -7.63 -11.57 39.20
N PRO A 259 -7.67 -10.33 39.75
CA PRO A 259 -7.21 -10.10 41.11
C PRO A 259 -7.90 -11.15 41.96
N GLU A 260 -7.11 -11.96 42.68
CA GLU A 260 -7.56 -13.07 43.52
C GLU A 260 -8.82 -12.65 44.28
N ALA A 261 -9.97 -12.92 43.69
CA ALA A 261 -11.24 -12.89 44.38
C ALA A 261 -11.20 -14.17 45.19
N ASP A 262 -10.83 -14.01 46.45
CA ASP A 262 -10.95 -14.93 47.57
C ASP A 262 -10.93 -16.41 47.21
N VAL A 263 -9.86 -17.05 47.68
CA VAL A 263 -9.75 -18.48 47.94
C VAL A 263 -11.02 -19.01 48.60
N VAL A 264 -12.01 -19.38 47.79
CA VAL A 264 -13.02 -20.35 48.19
C VAL A 264 -12.29 -21.68 48.17
N GLN A 265 -11.85 -22.10 49.37
CA GLN A 265 -11.27 -23.40 49.62
C GLN A 265 -12.14 -24.50 48.97
N GLN A 266 -11.71 -25.02 47.83
CA GLN A 266 -12.25 -26.27 47.31
C GLN A 266 -11.70 -27.44 48.15
N PRO A 267 -12.56 -28.36 48.60
CA PRO A 267 -12.14 -29.50 49.41
C PRO A 267 -11.24 -30.46 48.62
N PRO A 268 -10.37 -31.21 49.32
CA PRO A 268 -9.35 -32.05 48.71
C PRO A 268 -9.99 -33.25 48.01
N PHE A 269 -10.15 -33.18 46.69
CA PHE A 269 -10.51 -34.33 45.88
C PHE A 269 -9.33 -34.80 45.03
N ALA A 270 -8.86 -35.98 45.42
CA ALA A 270 -8.24 -37.05 44.63
C ALA A 270 -7.40 -36.64 43.41
N HIS A 271 -6.09 -36.79 43.62
CA HIS A 271 -5.01 -36.95 42.66
C HIS A 271 -5.40 -37.79 41.42
N VAL A 272 -5.78 -37.14 40.31
CA VAL A 272 -5.83 -37.79 38.98
C VAL A 272 -4.60 -37.34 38.20
N ALA A 273 -3.61 -38.24 38.13
CA ALA A 273 -2.42 -38.09 37.32
C ALA A 273 -2.78 -38.20 35.82
N GLY A 274 -3.16 -37.08 35.21
CA GLY A 274 -3.43 -36.96 33.78
C GLY A 274 -2.23 -36.37 33.03
N ASN A 275 -1.38 -37.25 32.52
CA ASN A 275 -0.14 -36.96 31.80
C ASN A 275 -0.45 -36.34 30.41
N SER A 276 -0.59 -35.02 30.31
CA SER A 276 -0.75 -34.30 29.04
C SER A 276 0.59 -33.77 28.53
N ARG A 277 1.37 -34.71 28.00
CA ARG A 277 2.60 -34.47 27.25
C ARG A 277 2.24 -33.75 25.95
N PHE A 278 2.43 -32.43 25.89
CA PHE A 278 2.34 -31.67 24.63
C PHE A 278 3.42 -32.19 23.68
N MET A 279 2.99 -32.99 22.69
CA MET A 279 3.80 -33.36 21.53
C MET A 279 4.00 -32.11 20.67
N THR A 280 5.14 -31.45 20.85
CA THR A 280 5.71 -30.60 19.81
C THR A 280 6.25 -31.52 18.72
N GLN A 281 5.39 -31.88 17.76
CA GLN A 281 5.79 -32.71 16.63
C GLN A 281 6.56 -31.84 15.63
N ALA A 282 7.87 -31.77 15.83
CA ALA A 282 8.82 -31.40 14.80
C ALA A 282 8.97 -32.61 13.85
N ALA A 283 8.48 -32.48 12.62
CA ALA A 283 8.77 -33.42 11.54
C ALA A 283 9.72 -32.76 10.54
N THR A 284 10.98 -32.59 10.94
CA THR A 284 12.09 -32.51 10.00
C THR A 284 12.49 -33.95 9.69
N GLY A 285 12.08 -34.42 8.51
CA GLY A 285 12.52 -35.69 7.96
C GLY A 285 14.01 -35.64 7.68
N ASP A 286 14.76 -36.39 8.46
CA ASP A 286 16.14 -36.76 8.16
C ASP A 286 16.10 -38.05 7.34
N GLY A 287 16.21 -37.89 6.02
CA GLY A 287 16.33 -38.98 5.07
C GLY A 287 17.70 -38.90 4.42
N ARG A 288 18.67 -39.66 4.96
CA ARG A 288 19.92 -39.95 4.25
C ARG A 288 20.54 -41.26 4.73
N GLU A 289 19.95 -42.36 4.27
CA GLU A 289 20.69 -43.58 3.97
C GLU A 289 21.14 -43.51 2.51
N GLY A 290 22.42 -43.80 2.25
CA GLY A 290 22.97 -43.82 0.91
C GLY A 290 24.48 -44.00 0.91
N ALA A 291 24.88 -45.27 1.03
CA ALA A 291 26.00 -45.99 0.39
C ALA A 291 27.30 -45.25 0.08
#